data_AF-W5UF00-F1
#
_entry.id   AF-W5UF00-F1
#
_cell.length_a   1.000
_cell.length_b   1.000
_cell.length_c   1.000
_cell.angle_alpha   90.00
_cell.angle_beta   90.00
_cell.angle_gamma   90.00
#
_symmetry.space_group_name_H-M   'P 1'
#
loop_
_entity.id
_entity.type
_entity.pdbx_description
1 polymer ?
#
loop_
_entity_poly.entity_id
_entity_poly.type
_entity_poly.pdbx_seq_one_letter_code
_entity_poly.pdbx_strand_id
1 'polypeptide(L)'
;MSNEGTPDGQIGEALIIRVIQDQMMNVNIGGNLSLPCLPEVQPLASVQDQKLLDQLAQSVKVIGDKLNQEHSLNDQIDGLARLGDRKIFSKLVDGVFYDGQINWGRIIVLFYAVGKLAVKMVLANLPTVFSEILESCLDFFRTKLLIWIRNMDGWISSISALTQFSIEHISASSFYTIPSPVVAFFCGILLGSIIVWKFRISS
;
A
#
# COMPACT_ATOMS: atom_id res chain seq x y z
N MET A 1 -16.86 24.21 15.68
CA MET A 1 -17.29 23.01 14.93
C MET A 1 -16.05 22.16 14.75
N SER A 2 -15.83 21.23 15.68
CA SER A 2 -14.71 20.30 15.69
C SER A 2 -14.84 19.39 14.47
N ASN A 3 -13.85 19.45 13.59
CA ASN A 3 -13.74 18.57 12.43
C ASN A 3 -13.34 17.18 12.96
N GLU A 4 -14.29 16.42 13.50
CA GLU A 4 -14.09 15.01 13.82
C GLU A 4 -13.99 14.22 12.51
N GLY A 5 -12.84 14.32 11.85
CA GLY A 5 -12.43 13.30 10.90
C GLY A 5 -12.39 11.97 11.65
N THR A 6 -13.16 10.98 11.20
CA THR A 6 -13.20 9.65 11.84
C THR A 6 -11.78 9.11 12.03
N PRO A 7 -11.48 8.39 13.12
CA PRO A 7 -10.14 7.87 13.41
C PRO A 7 -9.49 7.16 12.21
N ASP A 8 -10.26 6.43 11.41
CA ASP A 8 -9.74 5.69 10.25
C ASP A 8 -9.11 6.55 9.16
N GLY A 9 -9.63 7.77 8.97
CA GLY A 9 -9.08 8.73 8.00
C GLY A 9 -7.70 9.21 8.46
N GLN A 10 -7.62 9.61 9.73
CA GLN A 10 -6.37 10.07 10.35
C GLN A 10 -5.31 8.96 10.37
N ILE A 11 -5.70 7.74 10.77
CA ILE A 11 -4.81 6.56 10.77
C ILE A 11 -4.28 6.27 9.37
N GLY A 12 -5.13 6.29 8.35
CA GLY A 12 -4.71 5.96 6.99
C GLY A 12 -3.79 7.01 6.37
N GLU A 13 -4.06 8.30 6.58
CA GLU A 13 -3.17 9.39 6.12
C GLU A 13 -1.82 9.33 6.86
N ALA A 14 -1.85 9.14 8.18
CA ALA A 14 -0.67 8.95 9.00
C ALA A 14 0.17 7.75 8.54
N LEU A 15 -0.49 6.64 8.17
CA LEU A 15 0.18 5.43 7.68
C LEU A 15 0.89 5.68 6.35
N ILE A 16 0.24 6.33 5.38
CA ILE A 16 0.86 6.66 4.09
C ILE A 16 2.12 7.51 4.30
N ILE A 17 2.00 8.58 5.10
CA ILE A 17 3.10 9.51 5.36
C ILE A 17 4.25 8.78 6.07
N ARG A 18 3.94 7.99 7.10
CA ARG A 18 4.95 7.22 7.85
C ARG A 18 5.68 6.20 6.98
N VAL A 19 4.97 5.46 6.13
CA VAL A 19 5.60 4.48 5.22
C VAL A 19 6.60 5.17 4.29
N ILE A 20 6.25 6.33 3.75
CA ILE A 20 7.15 7.11 2.91
C ILE A 20 8.37 7.59 3.70
N GLN A 21 8.17 8.13 4.91
CA GLN A 21 9.25 8.57 5.80
C GLN A 21 10.21 7.43 6.13
N ASP A 22 9.68 6.28 6.56
CA ASP A 22 10.47 5.11 6.91
C ASP A 22 11.33 4.66 5.73
N GLN A 23 10.76 4.62 4.52
CA GLN A 23 11.52 4.24 3.32
C GLN A 23 12.59 5.26 2.93
N MET A 24 12.32 6.56 3.09
CA MET A 24 13.30 7.61 2.84
C MET A 24 14.47 7.57 3.85
N MET A 25 14.19 7.31 5.13
CA MET A 25 15.23 7.21 6.17
C MET A 25 16.11 5.96 6.01
N ASN A 26 15.53 4.85 5.54
CA ASN A 26 16.26 3.59 5.36
C ASN A 26 17.27 3.64 4.19
N VAL A 27 16.99 4.44 3.16
CA VAL A 27 17.97 4.74 2.12
C VAL A 27 18.85 5.84 2.67
N ASN A 28 19.96 5.49 3.34
CA ASN A 28 20.92 6.45 3.88
C ASN A 28 21.23 7.51 2.81
N ILE A 29 20.56 8.66 2.88
CA ILE A 29 20.67 9.75 1.92
C ILE A 29 22.00 10.43 2.23
N GLY A 30 23.08 9.75 1.82
CA GLY A 30 24.45 10.20 1.94
C GLY A 30 24.68 11.37 1.02
N GLY A 31 24.38 12.57 1.52
CA GLY A 31 24.74 13.84 0.89
C GLY A 31 23.52 14.66 0.46
N ASN A 32 23.25 15.72 1.23
CA ASN A 32 22.61 16.98 0.82
C ASN A 32 21.30 16.96 -0.01
N LEU A 33 20.58 15.83 -0.13
CA LEU A 33 19.24 15.86 -0.70
C LEU A 33 18.28 16.39 0.37
N SER A 34 17.64 17.51 0.04
CA SER A 34 16.60 18.10 0.87
C SER A 34 15.41 17.14 0.85
N LEU A 35 15.04 16.58 2.00
CA LEU A 35 13.81 15.81 2.12
C LEU A 35 12.66 16.74 1.70
N PRO A 36 11.80 16.34 0.74
CA PRO A 36 10.63 17.15 0.43
C PRO A 36 9.78 17.35 1.67
N CYS A 37 9.16 18.52 1.80
CA CYS A 37 8.25 18.80 2.90
C CYS A 37 7.07 17.82 2.83
N LEU A 38 7.04 16.87 3.76
CA LEU A 38 5.90 15.99 3.95
C LEU A 38 4.83 16.72 4.78
N PRO A 39 3.54 16.52 4.50
CA PRO A 39 2.47 16.98 5.37
C PRO A 39 2.70 16.52 6.81
N GLU A 40 2.52 17.43 7.76
CA GLU A 40 2.60 17.09 9.18
C GLU A 40 1.45 16.15 9.53
N VAL A 41 1.78 15.00 10.11
CA VAL A 41 0.78 14.05 10.60
C VAL A 41 0.14 14.64 11.86
N GLN A 42 -1.18 14.80 11.85
CA GLN A 42 -1.89 15.22 13.04
C GLN A 42 -1.71 14.17 14.16
N PRO A 43 -1.39 14.57 15.40
CA PRO A 43 -1.27 13.64 16.51
C PRO A 43 -2.57 12.85 16.69
N LEU A 44 -2.49 11.52 16.63
CA LEU A 44 -3.64 10.66 16.91
C LEU A 44 -4.10 10.87 18.35
N ALA A 45 -5.41 11.04 18.54
CA ALA A 45 -5.99 11.41 19.84
C ALA A 45 -5.89 10.29 20.88
N SER A 46 -5.83 9.03 20.47
CA SER A 46 -5.81 7.88 21.39
C SER A 46 -4.54 7.04 21.27
N VAL A 47 -4.13 6.46 22.40
CA VAL A 47 -2.99 5.51 22.48
C VAL A 47 -3.27 4.25 21.67
N GLN A 48 -4.55 3.84 21.59
CA GLN A 48 -5.00 2.69 20.82
C GLN A 48 -4.82 2.91 19.33
N ASP A 49 -5.20 4.08 18.82
CA ASP A 49 -5.03 4.44 17.41
C ASP A 49 -3.55 4.52 17.04
N GLN A 50 -2.71 5.06 17.93
CA GLN A 50 -1.27 5.09 17.74
C GLN A 50 -0.67 3.68 17.67
N LYS A 51 -1.09 2.78 18.57
CA LYS A 51 -0.67 1.38 18.54
C LYS A 51 -1.13 0.66 17.28
N LEU A 52 -2.36 0.93 16.82
CA LEU A 52 -2.87 0.38 15.57
C LEU A 52 -2.04 0.87 14.38
N LEU A 53 -1.75 2.15 14.31
CA LEU A 53 -0.84 2.73 13.31
C LEU A 53 0.54 2.06 13.33
N ASP A 54 1.13 1.85 14.52
CA ASP A 54 2.41 1.15 14.67
C ASP A 54 2.36 -0.28 14.12
N GLN A 55 1.28 -1.02 14.42
CA GLN A 55 1.08 -2.37 13.91
C GLN A 55 0.95 -2.40 12.39
N LEU A 56 0.17 -1.48 11.82
CA LEU A 56 -0.01 -1.35 10.37
C LEU A 56 1.30 -1.00 9.68
N ALA A 57 2.04 -0.02 10.19
CA ALA A 57 3.34 0.37 9.65
C ALA A 57 4.32 -0.83 9.67
N GLN A 58 4.32 -1.60 10.76
CA GLN A 58 5.11 -2.82 10.86
C GLN A 58 4.65 -3.89 9.85
N SER A 59 3.34 -4.05 9.60
CA SER A 59 2.84 -4.94 8.56
C SER A 59 3.27 -4.50 7.17
N VAL A 60 3.19 -3.20 6.85
CA VAL A 60 3.69 -2.65 5.57
C VAL A 60 5.18 -2.93 5.43
N LYS A 61 5.96 -2.77 6.50
CA LYS A 61 7.40 -3.06 6.49
C LYS A 61 7.69 -4.55 6.24
N VAL A 62 7.08 -5.45 7.00
CA VAL A 62 7.31 -6.90 6.87
C VAL A 62 6.89 -7.42 5.49
N ILE A 63 5.72 -6.99 5.01
CA ILE A 63 5.24 -7.35 3.68
C ILE A 63 6.14 -6.69 2.62
N GLY A 64 6.46 -5.42 2.79
CA GLY A 64 7.32 -4.64 1.90
C GLY A 64 8.73 -5.20 1.74
N ASP A 65 9.34 -5.69 2.81
CA ASP A 65 10.67 -6.33 2.77
C ASP A 65 10.64 -7.61 1.92
N LYS A 66 9.51 -8.35 1.96
CA LYS A 66 9.29 -9.52 1.08
C LYS A 66 9.03 -9.08 -0.37
N LEU A 67 8.17 -8.09 -0.60
CA LEU A 67 7.91 -7.53 -1.93
C LEU A 67 9.20 -6.98 -2.56
N ASN A 68 10.12 -6.44 -1.76
CA ASN A 68 11.41 -5.96 -2.24
C ASN A 68 12.31 -7.09 -2.78
N GLN A 69 12.07 -8.35 -2.42
CA GLN A 69 12.79 -9.51 -2.96
C GLN A 69 12.22 -9.97 -4.31
N GLU A 70 11.00 -9.53 -4.67
CA GLU A 70 10.35 -9.86 -5.93
C GLU A 70 10.85 -8.94 -7.06
N HIS A 71 11.68 -9.49 -7.94
CA HIS A 71 12.26 -8.76 -9.06
C HIS A 71 11.20 -8.16 -10.00
N SER A 72 10.13 -8.90 -10.31
CA SER A 72 9.05 -8.43 -11.19
C SER A 72 8.36 -7.16 -10.68
N LEU A 73 8.10 -7.07 -9.38
CA LEU A 73 7.45 -5.90 -8.78
C LEU A 73 8.39 -4.69 -8.78
N ASN A 74 9.65 -4.90 -8.43
CA ASN A 74 10.66 -3.85 -8.48
C ASN A 74 10.88 -3.34 -9.92
N ASP A 75 10.96 -4.23 -10.91
CA ASP A 75 11.13 -3.85 -12.32
C ASP A 75 9.95 -3.01 -12.83
N GLN A 76 8.73 -3.33 -12.40
CA GLN A 76 7.53 -2.54 -12.73
C GLN A 76 7.57 -1.16 -12.06
N ILE A 77 7.91 -1.09 -10.77
CA ILE A 77 8.08 0.19 -10.05
C ILE A 77 9.17 1.03 -10.71
N ASP A 78 10.27 0.41 -11.14
CA ASP A 78 11.38 1.05 -11.86
C ASP A 78 10.91 1.58 -13.22
N GLY A 79 10.14 0.78 -13.96
CA GLY A 79 9.53 1.19 -15.23
C GLY A 79 8.59 2.39 -15.07
N LEU A 80 7.78 2.41 -14.00
CA LEU A 80 6.92 3.55 -13.67
C LEU A 80 7.76 4.78 -13.31
N ALA A 81 8.79 4.62 -12.47
CA ALA A 81 9.64 5.73 -12.07
C ALA A 81 10.34 6.41 -13.25
N ARG A 82 10.67 5.66 -14.31
CA ARG A 82 11.27 6.18 -15.54
C ARG A 82 10.33 7.05 -16.39
N LEU A 83 9.02 6.95 -16.19
CA LEU A 83 8.06 7.80 -16.93
C LEU A 83 8.20 9.27 -16.56
N GLY A 84 8.58 9.55 -15.30
CA GLY A 84 8.80 10.91 -14.80
C GLY A 84 7.61 11.85 -14.94
N ASP A 85 6.38 11.32 -15.08
CA ASP A 85 5.18 12.11 -15.35
C ASP A 85 4.05 11.80 -14.35
N ARG A 86 3.04 12.68 -14.33
CA ARG A 86 1.88 12.59 -13.44
C ARG A 86 1.01 11.33 -13.60
N LYS A 87 1.23 10.53 -14.66
CA LYS A 87 0.44 9.30 -14.91
C LYS A 87 0.93 8.11 -14.10
N ILE A 88 2.09 8.24 -13.44
CA ILE A 88 2.68 7.19 -12.59
C ILE A 88 1.67 6.64 -11.59
N PHE A 89 0.98 7.52 -10.86
CA PHE A 89 0.04 7.08 -9.84
C PHE A 89 -1.17 6.35 -10.42
N SER A 90 -1.77 6.86 -11.52
CA SER A 90 -2.89 6.19 -12.19
C SER A 90 -2.51 4.79 -12.64
N LYS A 91 -1.34 4.63 -13.28
CA LYS A 91 -0.85 3.32 -13.73
C LYS A 91 -0.57 2.36 -12.58
N LEU A 92 -0.07 2.88 -11.45
CA LEU A 92 0.12 2.08 -10.25
C LEU A 92 -1.22 1.56 -9.71
N VAL A 93 -2.23 2.43 -9.61
CA VAL A 93 -3.58 2.05 -9.18
C VAL A 93 -4.18 1.02 -10.14
N ASP A 94 -4.08 1.22 -11.45
CA ASP A 94 -4.57 0.28 -12.46
C ASP A 94 -3.88 -1.09 -12.35
N GLY A 95 -2.58 -1.13 -12.03
CA GLY A 95 -1.86 -2.38 -11.78
C GLY A 95 -2.32 -3.09 -10.50
N VAL A 96 -2.42 -2.35 -9.39
CA VAL A 96 -2.79 -2.90 -8.06
C VAL A 96 -4.26 -3.36 -8.02
N PHE A 97 -5.15 -2.65 -8.71
CA PHE A 97 -6.59 -2.86 -8.67
C PHE A 97 -7.17 -3.19 -10.06
N TYR A 98 -6.43 -3.91 -10.90
CA TYR A 98 -6.80 -4.18 -12.30
C TYR A 98 -8.19 -4.82 -12.49
N ASP A 99 -8.62 -5.65 -11.54
CA ASP A 99 -9.93 -6.33 -11.53
C ASP A 99 -10.99 -5.56 -10.72
N GLY A 100 -10.66 -4.36 -10.25
CA GLY A 100 -11.53 -3.51 -9.42
C GLY A 100 -11.69 -3.94 -7.96
N GLN A 101 -11.05 -5.03 -7.52
CA GLN A 101 -11.23 -5.55 -6.16
C GLN A 101 -10.31 -4.85 -5.15
N ILE A 102 -10.90 -4.31 -4.08
CA ILE A 102 -10.16 -3.76 -2.94
C ILE A 102 -10.09 -4.82 -1.84
N ASN A 103 -8.90 -5.04 -1.29
CA ASN A 103 -8.67 -5.83 -0.09
C ASN A 103 -7.47 -5.25 0.69
N TRP A 104 -7.33 -5.66 1.94
CA TRP A 104 -6.27 -5.17 2.84
C TRP A 104 -4.86 -5.35 2.26
N GLY A 105 -4.57 -6.52 1.68
CA GLY A 105 -3.26 -6.80 1.08
C GLY A 105 -2.91 -5.81 -0.04
N ARG A 106 -3.86 -5.53 -0.94
CA ARG A 106 -3.68 -4.56 -2.05
C ARG A 106 -3.50 -3.12 -1.57
N ILE A 107 -4.20 -2.72 -0.51
CA ILE A 107 -3.99 -1.41 0.12
C ILE A 107 -2.55 -1.28 0.63
N ILE A 108 -2.04 -2.32 1.31
CA ILE A 108 -0.65 -2.34 1.81
C ILE A 108 0.36 -2.32 0.66
N VAL A 109 0.13 -3.10 -0.40
CA VAL A 109 0.98 -3.08 -1.61
C VAL A 109 1.02 -1.69 -2.24
N LEU A 110 -0.14 -1.02 -2.37
CA LEU A 110 -0.20 0.35 -2.89
C LEU A 110 0.65 1.30 -2.04
N PHE A 111 0.49 1.28 -0.72
CA PHE A 111 1.22 2.18 0.18
C PHE A 111 2.73 1.93 0.14
N TYR A 112 3.14 0.66 0.12
CA TYR A 112 4.53 0.27 -0.08
C TYR A 112 5.10 0.78 -1.41
N ALA A 113 4.38 0.58 -2.52
CA ALA A 113 4.83 0.97 -3.85
C ALA A 113 4.93 2.51 -3.99
N VAL A 114 3.99 3.25 -3.40
CA VAL A 114 4.06 4.72 -3.31
C VAL A 114 5.31 5.16 -2.53
N GLY A 115 5.64 4.50 -1.41
CA GLY A 115 6.89 4.73 -0.68
C GLY A 115 8.13 4.54 -1.55
N LYS A 116 8.19 3.44 -2.31
CA LYS A 116 9.32 3.15 -3.21
C LYS A 116 9.45 4.16 -4.33
N LEU A 117 8.33 4.55 -4.94
CA LEU A 117 8.28 5.59 -5.97
C LEU A 117 8.75 6.93 -5.40
N ALA A 118 8.30 7.29 -4.19
CA ALA A 118 8.69 8.52 -3.53
C ALA A 118 10.21 8.60 -3.35
N VAL A 119 10.84 7.54 -2.83
CA VAL A 119 12.31 7.45 -2.71
C VAL A 119 12.97 7.66 -4.07
N LYS A 120 12.48 7.01 -5.14
CA LYS A 120 13.05 7.16 -6.48
C LYS A 120 12.91 8.58 -7.04
N MET A 121 11.78 9.24 -6.83
CA MET A 121 11.58 10.63 -7.26
C MET A 121 12.51 11.59 -6.53
N VAL A 122 12.71 11.40 -5.23
CA VAL A 122 13.66 12.21 -4.45
C VAL A 122 15.09 12.00 -4.91
N LEU A 123 15.52 10.75 -5.13
CA LEU A 123 16.85 10.44 -5.66
C LEU A 123 17.07 10.99 -7.08
N ALA A 124 16.01 11.07 -7.88
CA ALA A 124 16.03 11.69 -9.21
C ALA A 124 15.93 13.23 -9.19
N ASN A 125 15.86 13.85 -8.02
CA ASN A 125 15.65 15.29 -7.83
C ASN A 125 14.37 15.81 -8.52
N LEU A 126 13.27 15.06 -8.40
CA LEU A 126 11.94 15.36 -8.94
C LEU A 126 10.91 15.64 -7.81
N PRO A 127 11.09 16.68 -6.98
CA PRO A 127 10.22 16.94 -5.84
C PRO A 127 8.76 17.25 -6.23
N THR A 128 8.54 17.91 -7.37
CA THR A 128 7.18 18.20 -7.87
C THR A 128 6.40 16.92 -8.18
N VAL A 129 7.03 15.96 -8.87
CA VAL A 129 6.40 14.67 -9.22
C VAL A 129 6.12 13.88 -7.96
N PHE A 130 7.02 13.92 -6.97
CA PHE A 130 6.79 13.34 -5.66
C PHE A 130 5.53 13.92 -4.98
N SER A 131 5.42 15.25 -4.92
CA SER A 131 4.25 15.92 -4.31
C SER A 131 2.95 15.53 -5.02
N GLU A 132 2.94 15.49 -6.35
CA GLU A 132 1.77 15.07 -7.14
C GLU A 132 1.37 13.61 -6.85
N ILE A 133 2.33 12.70 -6.71
CA ILE A 133 2.07 11.28 -6.38
C ILE A 133 1.49 11.17 -4.96
N LEU A 134 2.04 11.91 -4.00
CA LEU A 134 1.55 11.90 -2.62
C LEU A 134 0.13 12.46 -2.53
N GLU A 135 -0.14 13.60 -3.17
CA GLU A 135 -1.47 14.21 -3.22
C GLU A 135 -2.48 13.27 -3.88
N SER A 136 -2.10 12.64 -5.01
CA SER A 136 -2.96 11.67 -5.70
C SER A 136 -3.25 10.44 -4.84
N CYS A 137 -2.26 9.96 -4.08
CA CYS A 137 -2.43 8.84 -3.15
C CYS A 137 -3.38 9.19 -2.00
N LEU A 138 -3.20 10.37 -1.39
CA LEU A 138 -4.07 10.85 -0.33
C LEU A 138 -5.50 11.08 -0.83
N ASP A 139 -5.67 11.63 -2.04
CA ASP A 139 -6.99 11.81 -2.66
C ASP A 139 -7.68 10.47 -2.95
N PHE A 140 -6.97 9.52 -3.56
CA PHE A 140 -7.50 8.17 -3.80
C PHE A 140 -7.86 7.44 -2.50
N PHE A 141 -7.04 7.62 -1.46
CA PHE A 141 -7.34 7.12 -0.12
C PHE A 141 -8.65 7.71 0.41
N ARG A 142 -8.78 9.04 0.45
CA ARG A 142 -9.96 9.73 0.99
C ARG A 142 -11.24 9.41 0.21
N THR A 143 -11.15 9.32 -1.11
CA THR A 143 -12.32 9.19 -2.00
C THR A 143 -12.76 7.75 -2.25
N LYS A 144 -11.86 6.77 -2.17
CA LYS A 144 -12.19 5.36 -2.45
C LYS A 144 -11.84 4.42 -1.30
N LEU A 145 -10.57 4.38 -0.88
CA LEU A 145 -10.14 3.38 0.11
C LEU A 145 -10.80 3.58 1.46
N LEU A 146 -10.94 4.83 1.92
CA LEU A 146 -11.55 5.15 3.21
C LEU A 146 -13.02 4.70 3.28
N ILE A 147 -13.75 4.82 2.18
CA ILE A 147 -15.13 4.32 2.10
C ILE A 147 -15.14 2.81 2.27
N TRP A 148 -14.28 2.10 1.53
CA TRP A 148 -14.17 0.65 1.64
C TRP A 148 -13.72 0.19 3.04
N ILE A 149 -12.73 0.85 3.63
CA ILE A 149 -12.20 0.57 4.97
C ILE A 149 -13.31 0.66 6.02
N ARG A 150 -14.12 1.73 5.97
CA ARG A 150 -15.25 1.91 6.89
C ARG A 150 -16.31 0.82 6.71
N ASN A 151 -16.55 0.37 5.47
CA ASN A 151 -17.47 -0.75 5.21
C ASN A 151 -16.94 -2.10 5.74
N MET A 152 -15.66 -2.18 6.07
CA MET A 152 -15.01 -3.37 6.65
C MET A 152 -14.73 -3.19 8.16
N ASP A 153 -15.52 -2.35 8.84
CA ASP A 153 -15.39 -2.02 10.27
C ASP A 153 -14.08 -1.32 10.67
N GLY A 154 -13.46 -0.60 9.72
CA GLY A 154 -12.29 0.23 9.97
C GLY A 154 -10.97 -0.54 9.97
N TRP A 155 -9.89 0.16 10.30
CA TRP A 155 -8.54 -0.41 10.24
C TRP A 155 -8.29 -1.58 11.20
N ILE A 156 -9.04 -1.65 12.30
CA ILE A 156 -8.88 -2.73 13.30
C ILE A 156 -9.15 -4.11 12.69
N SER A 157 -10.07 -4.21 11.74
CA SER A 157 -10.41 -5.44 11.03
C SER A 157 -9.33 -5.93 10.06
N SER A 158 -8.36 -5.07 9.73
CA SER A 158 -7.25 -5.45 8.86
C SER A 158 -6.24 -6.36 9.55
N ILE A 159 -6.13 -6.31 10.88
CA ILE A 159 -5.06 -6.98 11.64
C ILE A 159 -5.06 -8.49 11.41
N SER A 160 -6.22 -9.14 11.45
CA SER A 160 -6.33 -10.58 11.21
C SER A 160 -5.95 -10.94 9.77
N ALA A 161 -6.47 -10.20 8.79
CA ALA A 161 -6.20 -10.39 7.38
C ALA A 161 -4.71 -10.19 7.03
N LEU A 162 -4.08 -9.15 7.59
CA LEU A 162 -2.67 -8.84 7.36
C LEU A 162 -1.73 -9.81 8.10
N THR A 163 -2.16 -10.32 9.26
CA THR A 163 -1.43 -11.39 9.96
C THR A 163 -1.44 -12.67 9.12
N GLN A 164 -2.59 -13.06 8.57
CA GLN A 164 -2.71 -14.20 7.67
C GLN A 164 -1.91 -13.98 6.38
N PHE A 165 -2.02 -12.81 5.76
CA PHE A 165 -1.24 -12.45 4.56
C PHE A 165 0.27 -12.54 4.82
N SER A 166 0.72 -12.15 6.01
CA SER A 166 2.12 -12.23 6.39
C SER A 166 2.60 -13.68 6.58
N ILE A 167 1.73 -14.61 6.97
CA ILE A 167 2.02 -16.02 7.31
C ILE A 167 1.84 -16.98 6.11
N GLU A 168 0.79 -16.84 5.30
CA GLU A 168 0.40 -17.83 4.28
C GLU A 168 1.16 -17.71 2.95
N HIS A 169 1.70 -16.54 2.59
CA HIS A 169 2.52 -16.36 1.38
C HIS A 169 3.98 -16.89 1.52
N ILE A 170 4.26 -17.80 2.47
CA ILE A 170 5.60 -18.29 2.84
C ILE A 170 5.92 -19.69 2.24
N SER A 171 5.49 -20.05 1.03
CA SER A 171 6.01 -21.27 0.37
C SER A 171 6.41 -21.03 -1.08
N ALA A 172 7.72 -20.87 -1.26
CA ALA A 172 8.42 -20.51 -2.49
C ALA A 172 8.42 -21.58 -3.62
N SER A 173 7.63 -22.65 -3.51
CA SER A 173 7.69 -23.79 -4.46
C SER A 173 6.59 -23.82 -5.53
N SER A 174 5.62 -22.90 -5.52
CA SER A 174 4.45 -22.98 -6.44
C SER A 174 4.47 -21.98 -7.61
N PHE A 175 5.55 -21.22 -7.82
CA PHE A 175 5.59 -20.16 -8.85
C PHE A 175 6.08 -20.60 -10.22
N TYR A 176 6.46 -21.87 -10.40
CA TYR A 176 6.95 -22.39 -11.67
C TYR A 176 5.95 -23.38 -12.25
N THR A 177 5.06 -22.93 -13.14
CA THR A 177 4.64 -23.63 -14.37
C THR A 177 3.49 -22.84 -15.02
N ILE A 178 3.74 -21.73 -15.75
CA ILE A 178 3.04 -21.26 -16.97
C ILE A 178 3.91 -20.14 -17.62
N PRO A 179 4.14 -20.10 -18.95
CA PRO A 179 4.95 -19.06 -19.59
C PRO A 179 4.13 -17.82 -20.06
N SER A 180 4.75 -16.64 -19.99
CA SER A 180 4.40 -15.34 -20.64
C SER A 180 3.54 -14.31 -19.83
N PRO A 181 3.66 -12.98 -20.08
CA PRO A 181 4.35 -12.01 -19.22
C PRO A 181 3.39 -11.17 -18.33
N VAL A 182 2.19 -11.68 -18.04
CA VAL A 182 1.11 -10.94 -17.35
C VAL A 182 0.82 -11.47 -15.94
N VAL A 183 1.46 -12.57 -15.50
CA VAL A 183 1.01 -13.31 -14.30
C VAL A 183 1.69 -12.94 -12.96
N ALA A 184 2.81 -12.23 -12.90
CA ALA A 184 3.54 -12.05 -11.64
C ALA A 184 3.16 -10.81 -10.80
N PHE A 185 1.87 -10.42 -10.78
CA PHE A 185 1.32 -9.54 -9.74
C PHE A 185 0.30 -10.30 -8.85
N PHE A 186 -0.25 -11.43 -9.31
CA PHE A 186 -1.32 -12.14 -8.59
C PHE A 186 -1.24 -13.65 -8.76
N CYS A 187 -0.61 -14.34 -7.80
CA CYS A 187 -0.91 -15.74 -7.52
C CYS A 187 -1.29 -15.88 -6.03
N GLY A 188 -2.57 -15.74 -5.73
CA GLY A 188 -3.26 -16.48 -4.67
C GLY A 188 -3.09 -16.03 -3.20
N ILE A 189 -3.86 -15.02 -2.76
CA ILE A 189 -4.72 -15.22 -1.57
C ILE A 189 -6.18 -15.24 -2.02
N LEU A 190 -6.47 -16.25 -2.82
CA LEU A 190 -7.79 -16.89 -2.85
C LEU A 190 -7.64 -18.17 -2.03
N LEU A 191 -7.69 -18.03 -0.71
CA LEU A 191 -8.35 -19.03 0.12
C LEU A 191 -9.46 -18.35 0.94
N GLY A 192 -10.18 -17.45 0.27
CA GLY A 192 -11.59 -17.25 0.54
C GLY A 192 -12.34 -18.54 0.19
N SER A 193 -12.48 -19.41 1.19
CA SER A 193 -13.76 -20.06 1.48
C SER A 193 -14.53 -20.65 0.27
N ILE A 194 -13.92 -21.60 -0.45
CA ILE A 194 -14.68 -22.60 -1.21
C ILE A 194 -15.25 -23.64 -0.24
N ILE A 195 -16.21 -23.24 0.61
CA ILE A 195 -17.13 -24.18 1.25
C ILE A 195 -18.61 -23.75 1.13
N VAL A 196 -18.95 -22.50 0.80
CA VAL A 196 -20.37 -22.06 0.99
C VAL A 196 -21.15 -21.74 -0.30
N TRP A 197 -20.60 -21.90 -1.51
CA TRP A 197 -21.39 -21.56 -2.71
C TRP A 197 -22.35 -22.65 -3.24
N LYS A 198 -22.40 -23.85 -2.63
CA LYS A 198 -23.24 -24.96 -3.13
C LYS A 198 -24.55 -25.22 -2.37
N PHE A 199 -25.24 -24.21 -1.82
CA PHE A 199 -26.60 -24.43 -1.28
C PHE A 199 -27.62 -23.28 -1.37
N ARG A 200 -27.44 -22.25 -2.21
CA ARG A 200 -28.50 -21.24 -2.37
C ARG A 200 -28.74 -20.79 -3.81
N ILE A 201 -29.07 -21.75 -4.66
CA ILE A 201 -30.01 -21.56 -5.79
C ILE A 201 -30.76 -22.89 -5.94
N SER A 202 -31.72 -23.06 -5.04
CA SER A 202 -32.86 -23.95 -5.16
C SER A 202 -34.00 -23.26 -4.42
N SER A 203 -34.65 -22.32 -5.11
CA SER A 203 -36.08 -22.03 -5.03
C SER A 203 -36.47 -21.10 -6.16
#